data_AF-A0A936FW30-F1
#
_entry.id   AF-A0A936FW30-F1
#
_cell.length_a   1.000
_cell.length_b   1.000
_cell.length_c   1.000
_cell.angle_alpha   90.00
_cell.angle_beta   90.00
_cell.angle_gamma   90.00
#
_symmetry.space_group_name_H-M   'P 1'
#
loop_
_entity.id
_entity.type
_entity.pdbx_description
1 polymer ?
#
loop_
_entity_poly.entity_id
_entity_poly.type
_entity_poly.pdbx_seq_one_letter_code
_entity_poly.pdbx_strand_id
1 'polypeptide(L)'
;MQNIKEFQESITQEIDVIKNRVRNLIGGANWGEEGRFKEAVLKNILKRFLPKNMSVGTGFILKAENSSSNISISKQLDIIIYDNTLPLLFSEGDFIITTINNVKGVIEVKSKITSSTFQTVIEQFDNSLQPFVELILNMEAKLFLGVFAFEYEG
;
A
#
# COMPACT_ATOMS: atom_id res chain seq x y z
N MET A 1 -19.01 2.82 -30.49
CA MET A 1 -19.36 1.70 -29.59
C MET A 1 -18.51 1.85 -28.33
N GLN A 2 -19.07 1.65 -27.14
CA GLN A 2 -18.28 1.74 -25.90
C GLN A 2 -17.37 0.51 -25.78
N ASN A 3 -16.08 0.71 -25.47
CA ASN A 3 -15.11 -0.37 -25.29
C ASN A 3 -14.50 -0.33 -23.88
N ILE A 4 -15.06 -1.13 -22.97
CA ILE A 4 -14.64 -1.19 -21.56
C ILE A 4 -13.20 -1.72 -21.43
N LYS A 5 -12.79 -2.64 -22.31
CA LYS A 5 -11.44 -3.21 -22.32
C LYS A 5 -10.41 -2.12 -22.65
N GLU A 6 -10.64 -1.35 -23.70
CA GLU A 6 -9.75 -0.22 -24.06
C GLU A 6 -9.64 0.81 -22.93
N PHE A 7 -10.74 1.09 -22.22
CA PHE A 7 -10.68 1.95 -21.04
C PHE A 7 -9.74 1.38 -19.97
N GLN A 8 -9.88 0.10 -19.60
CA GLN A 8 -9.00 -0.54 -18.60
C GLN A 8 -7.54 -0.58 -19.07
N GLU A 9 -7.30 -0.90 -20.35
CA GLU A 9 -5.96 -0.88 -20.96
C GLU A 9 -5.33 0.51 -20.92
N SER A 10 -6.13 1.57 -21.11
CA SER A 10 -5.64 2.95 -21.04
C SER A 10 -5.14 3.32 -19.63
N ILE A 11 -5.74 2.77 -18.56
CA ILE A 11 -5.28 2.97 -17.18
C ILE A 11 -3.94 2.28 -16.96
N THR A 12 -3.77 1.05 -17.47
CA THR A 12 -2.49 0.34 -17.42
C THR A 12 -1.39 1.10 -18.17
N GLN A 13 -1.70 1.62 -19.36
CA GLN A 13 -0.77 2.45 -20.13
C GLN A 13 -0.39 3.74 -19.38
N GLU A 14 -1.34 4.38 -18.70
CA GLU A 14 -1.09 5.54 -17.85
C GLU A 14 -0.07 5.19 -16.74
N ILE A 15 -0.27 4.06 -16.04
CA ILE A 15 0.66 3.56 -15.01
C ILE A 15 2.06 3.38 -15.59
N ASP A 16 2.18 2.70 -16.72
CA ASP A 16 3.45 2.38 -17.35
C ASP A 16 4.22 3.61 -17.83
N VAL A 17 3.51 4.64 -18.30
CA VAL A 17 4.12 5.90 -18.69
C VAL A 17 4.54 6.70 -17.45
N ILE A 18 3.68 6.80 -16.44
CA ILE A 18 3.95 7.64 -15.28
C ILE A 18 5.10 7.07 -14.45
N LYS A 19 5.22 5.75 -14.28
CA LYS A 19 6.23 5.12 -13.40
C LYS A 19 7.68 5.53 -13.68
N ASN A 20 8.00 5.89 -14.92
CA ASN A 20 9.35 6.26 -15.36
C ASN A 20 9.61 7.77 -15.37
N ARG A 21 8.63 8.64 -15.11
CA ARG A 21 8.80 10.10 -15.22
C ARG A 21 9.91 10.64 -14.33
N VAL A 22 9.98 10.23 -13.06
CA VAL A 22 11.05 10.65 -12.15
C VAL A 22 12.40 10.09 -12.60
N ARG A 23 12.48 8.79 -12.91
CA ARG A 23 13.70 8.16 -13.43
C ARG A 23 14.24 8.85 -14.68
N ASN A 24 13.37 9.30 -15.58
CA ASN A 24 13.77 10.01 -16.79
C ASN A 24 14.39 11.39 -16.50
N LEU A 25 14.06 12.02 -15.36
CA LEU A 25 14.60 13.32 -14.97
C LEU A 25 15.89 13.21 -14.15
N ILE A 26 15.96 12.25 -13.22
CA ILE A 26 17.06 12.17 -12.25
C ILE A 26 17.94 10.92 -12.40
N GLY A 27 17.65 10.06 -13.38
CA GLY A 27 18.35 8.79 -13.57
C GLY A 27 18.29 7.91 -12.31
N GLY A 28 19.40 7.24 -12.01
CA GLY A 28 19.59 6.45 -10.80
C GLY A 28 20.13 7.25 -9.60
N ALA A 29 20.03 8.59 -9.62
CA ALA A 29 20.64 9.43 -8.59
C ALA A 29 19.95 9.28 -7.22
N ASN A 30 18.67 8.90 -7.18
CA ASN A 30 17.93 8.69 -5.94
C ASN A 30 16.84 7.62 -6.07
N TRP A 31 17.21 6.37 -5.84
CA TRP A 31 16.29 5.22 -5.90
C TRP A 31 15.17 5.28 -4.86
N GLY A 32 15.41 5.89 -3.69
CA GLY A 32 14.42 6.01 -2.62
C GLY A 32 13.27 6.93 -3.02
N GLU A 33 13.59 8.10 -3.57
CA GLU A 33 12.57 9.05 -4.05
C GLU A 33 11.83 8.51 -5.28
N GLU A 34 12.50 7.72 -6.12
CA GLU A 34 11.82 7.01 -7.21
C GLU A 34 10.78 6.01 -6.69
N GLY A 35 11.11 5.27 -5.62
CA GLY A 35 10.18 4.38 -4.91
C GLY A 35 8.97 5.12 -4.37
N ARG A 36 9.20 6.19 -3.59
CA ARG A 36 8.14 7.05 -3.03
C ARG A 36 7.23 7.63 -4.11
N PHE A 37 7.79 8.03 -5.25
CA PHE A 37 7.00 8.50 -6.37
C PHE A 37 6.08 7.39 -6.93
N LYS A 38 6.59 6.18 -7.12
CA LYS A 38 5.80 5.04 -7.59
C LYS A 38 4.67 4.67 -6.62
N GLU A 39 4.93 4.71 -5.31
CA GLU A 39 3.90 4.56 -4.28
C GLU A 39 2.81 5.63 -4.42
N ALA A 40 3.19 6.90 -4.58
CA ALA A 40 2.26 8.00 -4.76
C ALA A 40 1.39 7.84 -6.03
N VAL A 41 1.98 7.38 -7.13
CA VAL A 41 1.26 7.07 -8.38
C VAL A 41 0.20 6.01 -8.12
N LEU A 42 0.58 4.87 -7.53
CA LEU A 42 -0.38 3.80 -7.26
C LEU A 42 -1.50 4.24 -6.31
N LYS A 43 -1.18 4.98 -5.23
CA LYS A 43 -2.18 5.55 -4.31
C LYS A 43 -3.18 6.44 -5.04
N ASN A 44 -2.71 7.34 -5.90
CA ASN A 44 -3.58 8.26 -6.63
C ASN A 44 -4.53 7.52 -7.57
N ILE A 45 -4.07 6.42 -8.18
CA ILE A 45 -4.91 5.58 -9.03
C ILE A 45 -5.99 4.91 -8.21
N LEU A 46 -5.63 4.26 -7.10
CA LEU A 46 -6.58 3.61 -6.20
C LEU A 46 -7.66 4.59 -5.72
N LYS A 47 -7.27 5.81 -5.30
CA LYS A 47 -8.21 6.86 -4.86
C LYS A 47 -9.26 7.22 -5.93
N ARG A 48 -8.96 7.09 -7.23
CA ARG A 48 -9.92 7.39 -8.31
C ARG A 48 -11.01 6.32 -8.47
N PHE A 49 -10.69 5.08 -8.10
CA PHE A 49 -11.58 3.92 -8.34
C PHE A 49 -12.23 3.36 -7.07
N LEU A 50 -11.68 3.69 -5.90
CA LEU A 50 -12.26 3.25 -4.64
C LEU A 50 -13.59 3.96 -4.33
N PRO A 51 -14.53 3.28 -3.66
CA PRO A 51 -15.75 3.90 -3.16
C PRO A 51 -15.45 5.08 -2.21
N LYS A 52 -16.40 6.03 -2.11
CA LYS A 52 -16.21 7.24 -1.30
C LYS A 52 -16.00 6.99 0.20
N ASN A 53 -16.45 5.84 0.71
CA ASN A 53 -16.24 5.44 2.10
C ASN A 53 -14.88 4.75 2.33
N MET A 54 -14.03 4.68 1.30
CA MET A 54 -12.68 4.16 1.40
C MET A 54 -11.67 5.25 1.03
N SER A 55 -10.62 5.35 1.85
CA SER A 55 -9.50 6.25 1.62
C SER A 55 -8.20 5.45 1.57
N VAL A 56 -7.16 6.09 1.02
CA VAL A 56 -5.83 5.50 0.86
C VAL A 56 -4.81 6.42 1.51
N GLY A 57 -3.94 5.86 2.36
CA GLY A 57 -2.83 6.57 2.98
C GLY A 57 -1.56 5.72 3.04
N THR A 58 -0.48 6.29 3.56
CA THR A 58 0.75 5.58 3.99
C THR A 58 0.92 5.82 5.47
N GLY A 59 1.61 4.92 6.18
CA GLY A 59 1.94 5.14 7.58
C GLY A 59 1.88 3.87 8.39
N PHE A 60 1.22 3.91 9.55
CA PHE A 60 1.35 2.85 10.56
C PHE A 60 0.00 2.35 11.05
N ILE A 61 -0.04 1.07 11.38
CA ILE A 61 -1.12 0.46 12.17
C ILE A 61 -0.62 0.37 13.61
N LEU A 62 -1.46 0.78 14.55
CA LEU A 62 -1.19 0.76 15.99
C LEU A 62 -2.23 -0.11 16.70
N LYS A 63 -1.75 -0.91 17.64
CA LYS A 63 -2.57 -1.69 18.59
C LYS A 63 -2.13 -1.33 20.00
N ALA A 64 -3.10 -0.90 20.81
CA ALA A 64 -2.93 -0.82 22.26
C ALA A 64 -3.27 -2.18 22.87
N GLU A 65 -2.44 -2.67 23.78
CA GLU A 65 -2.76 -3.85 24.58
C GLU A 65 -3.52 -3.44 25.85
N ASN A 66 -4.33 -4.35 26.40
CA ASN A 66 -5.20 -4.10 27.56
C ASN A 66 -4.44 -3.70 28.84
N SER A 67 -3.11 -3.84 28.86
CA SER A 67 -2.22 -3.36 29.91
C SER A 67 -1.46 -2.14 29.39
N SER A 68 -1.68 -0.98 30.02
CA SER A 68 -1.33 0.38 29.58
C SER A 68 0.15 0.71 29.30
N SER A 69 1.02 -0.29 29.14
CA SER A 69 2.45 -0.15 28.87
C SER A 69 2.91 -0.80 27.57
N ASN A 70 2.09 -1.62 26.90
CA ASN A 70 2.48 -2.29 25.68
C ASN A 70 1.70 -1.77 24.47
N ILE A 71 2.42 -1.15 23.54
CA ILE A 71 1.90 -0.70 22.26
C ILE A 71 2.65 -1.47 21.18
N SER A 72 1.91 -2.10 20.28
CA SER A 72 2.47 -2.69 19.06
C SER A 72 2.22 -1.73 17.88
N ILE A 73 3.27 -1.50 17.10
CA ILE A 73 3.21 -0.70 15.87
C ILE A 73 3.77 -1.50 14.71
N SER A 74 3.17 -1.35 13.53
CA SER A 74 3.72 -1.94 12.30
C SER A 74 5.02 -1.23 11.91
N LYS A 75 5.74 -1.76 10.91
CA LYS A 75 6.64 -0.91 10.12
C LYS A 75 5.81 0.07 9.30
N GLN A 76 6.46 1.06 8.67
CA GLN A 76 5.76 1.93 7.74
C GLN A 76 5.24 1.08 6.58
N LEU A 77 3.96 1.24 6.26
CA LEU A 77 3.27 0.56 5.17
C LEU A 77 3.11 1.54 4.01
N ASP A 78 3.48 1.09 2.81
CA ASP A 78 3.47 1.91 1.60
C ASP A 78 2.05 2.39 1.28
N ILE A 79 1.08 1.47 1.35
CA ILE A 79 -0.33 1.74 1.06
C ILE A 79 -1.22 1.04 2.09
N ILE A 80 -2.07 1.83 2.73
CA ILE A 80 -3.15 1.41 3.63
C ILE A 80 -4.47 1.87 3.01
N ILE A 81 -5.32 0.92 2.65
CA ILE A 81 -6.72 1.18 2.27
C ILE A 81 -7.55 1.04 3.54
N TYR A 82 -8.32 2.06 3.89
CA TYR A 82 -9.09 2.08 5.12
C TYR A 82 -10.49 2.65 4.92
N ASP A 83 -11.41 2.22 5.79
CA ASP A 83 -12.76 2.77 5.91
C ASP A 83 -12.68 4.15 6.56
N ASN A 84 -13.05 5.18 5.81
CA ASN A 84 -12.97 6.56 6.26
C ASN A 84 -14.21 7.03 7.04
N THR A 85 -15.18 6.12 7.28
CA THR A 85 -16.30 6.37 8.19
C THR A 85 -15.90 6.16 9.66
N LEU A 86 -14.73 5.56 9.90
CA LEU A 86 -14.13 5.36 11.21
C LEU A 86 -12.99 6.38 11.44
N PRO A 87 -12.78 6.88 12.67
CA PRO A 87 -11.77 7.89 12.94
C PRO A 87 -10.35 7.31 12.84
N LEU A 88 -9.44 8.12 12.31
CA LEU A 88 -7.99 7.86 12.38
C LEU A 88 -7.44 8.33 13.72
N LEU A 89 -6.35 7.72 14.18
CA LEU A 89 -5.62 8.20 15.36
C LEU A 89 -4.83 9.46 15.04
N PHE A 90 -4.31 9.56 13.81
CA PHE A 90 -3.60 10.71 13.28
C PHE A 90 -3.74 10.76 11.75
N SER A 91 -3.79 11.97 11.20
CA SER A 91 -3.76 12.20 9.75
C SER A 91 -3.15 13.55 9.41
N GLU A 92 -2.17 13.57 8.51
CA GLU A 92 -1.62 14.78 7.89
C GLU A 92 -1.30 14.49 6.42
N GLY A 93 -2.04 15.12 5.51
CA GLY A 93 -2.00 14.77 4.08
C GLY A 93 -2.28 13.28 3.85
N ASP A 94 -1.33 12.59 3.23
CA ASP A 94 -1.40 11.14 2.97
C ASP A 94 -0.87 10.27 4.11
N PHE A 95 -0.22 10.86 5.11
CA PHE A 95 0.35 10.15 6.24
C PHE A 95 -0.71 9.91 7.31
N ILE A 96 -0.88 8.65 7.73
CA ILE A 96 -1.89 8.24 8.70
C ILE A 96 -1.33 7.33 9.79
N ILE A 97 -1.96 7.38 10.96
CA ILE A 97 -1.85 6.34 11.99
C ILE A 97 -3.26 5.86 12.29
N THR A 98 -3.47 4.54 12.22
CA THR A 98 -4.80 3.94 12.37
C THR A 98 -4.76 2.67 13.22
N THR A 99 -5.92 2.15 13.58
CA THR A 99 -6.07 0.80 14.15
C THR A 99 -6.47 -0.20 13.07
N ILE A 100 -6.24 -1.49 13.32
CA ILE A 100 -6.53 -2.57 12.36
C ILE A 100 -8.02 -2.62 11.96
N ASN A 101 -8.93 -2.18 12.83
CA ASN A 101 -10.38 -2.20 12.59
C ASN A 101 -10.81 -1.32 11.41
N ASN A 102 -10.08 -0.22 11.16
CA ASN A 102 -10.35 0.65 10.01
C ASN A 102 -9.78 0.07 8.70
N VAL A 103 -8.78 -0.81 8.79
CA VAL A 103 -8.02 -1.23 7.61
C VAL A 103 -8.83 -2.26 6.80
N LYS A 104 -8.90 -2.03 5.49
CA LYS A 104 -9.52 -2.92 4.49
C LYS A 104 -8.51 -3.55 3.55
N GLY A 105 -7.34 -2.94 3.40
CA GLY A 105 -6.21 -3.60 2.75
C GLY A 105 -4.86 -2.93 3.02
N VAL A 106 -3.80 -3.70 2.85
CA VAL A 106 -2.41 -3.26 2.91
C VAL A 106 -1.71 -3.74 1.64
N ILE A 107 -0.96 -2.84 1.00
CA ILE A 107 -0.20 -3.14 -0.21
C ILE A 107 1.25 -2.70 -0.03
N GLU A 108 2.18 -3.63 -0.18
CA GLU A 108 3.62 -3.35 -0.33
C GLU A 108 3.93 -3.06 -1.80
N VAL A 109 4.72 -2.02 -2.07
CA VAL A 109 5.04 -1.59 -3.43
C VAL A 109 6.51 -1.85 -3.73
N LYS A 110 6.78 -2.53 -4.85
CA LYS A 110 8.14 -2.74 -5.38
C LYS A 110 8.26 -2.18 -6.79
N SER A 111 9.39 -1.53 -7.06
CA SER A 111 9.74 -1.13 -8.42
C SER A 111 9.85 -2.32 -9.35
N LYS A 112 10.50 -3.39 -8.88
CA LYS A 112 10.74 -4.62 -9.63
C LYS A 112 10.83 -5.79 -8.67
N ILE A 113 10.26 -6.93 -9.04
CA ILE A 113 10.47 -8.22 -8.38
C ILE A 113 11.11 -9.16 -9.40
N THR A 114 12.08 -9.95 -8.93
CA THR A 114 12.73 -11.01 -9.68
C THR A 114 12.42 -12.36 -9.03
N SER A 115 12.60 -13.46 -9.75
CA SER A 115 12.52 -14.80 -9.16
C SER A 115 13.40 -14.97 -7.91
N SER A 116 14.57 -14.32 -7.87
CA SER A 116 15.48 -14.34 -6.72
C SER A 116 15.07 -13.45 -5.54
N THR A 117 14.23 -12.45 -5.75
CA THR A 117 13.81 -11.49 -4.70
C THR A 117 12.40 -11.73 -4.21
N PHE A 118 11.59 -12.51 -4.93
CA PHE A 118 10.19 -12.77 -4.62
C PHE A 118 9.98 -13.23 -3.17
N GLN A 119 10.68 -14.29 -2.75
CA GLN A 119 10.53 -14.83 -1.39
C GLN A 119 10.88 -13.79 -0.32
N THR A 120 12.00 -13.09 -0.49
CA THR A 120 12.43 -12.04 0.44
C THR A 120 11.40 -10.90 0.56
N VAL A 121 10.75 -10.53 -0.54
CA VAL A 121 9.70 -9.49 -0.53
C VAL A 121 8.49 -9.95 0.28
N ILE A 122 8.05 -11.19 0.11
CA ILE A 122 6.95 -11.75 0.90
C ILE A 122 7.31 -11.79 2.38
N GLU A 123 8.49 -12.29 2.72
CA GLU A 123 8.95 -12.37 4.11
C GLU A 123 9.05 -10.98 4.76
N GLN A 124 9.53 -9.97 4.04
CA GLN A 124 9.59 -8.59 4.53
C GLN A 124 8.18 -8.02 4.77
N PHE A 125 7.25 -8.29 3.86
CA PHE A 125 5.87 -7.85 3.97
C PHE A 125 5.17 -8.50 5.17
N ASP A 126 5.30 -9.82 5.34
CA ASP A 126 4.74 -10.55 6.49
C ASP A 126 5.31 -10.02 7.81
N ASN A 127 6.63 -9.80 7.87
CA ASN A 127 7.29 -9.23 9.04
C ASN A 127 6.82 -7.81 9.38
N SER A 128 6.33 -7.03 8.40
CA SER A 128 5.80 -5.68 8.64
C SER A 128 4.48 -5.69 9.41
N LEU A 129 3.72 -6.80 9.31
CA LEU A 129 2.41 -7.00 9.91
C LEU A 129 2.39 -8.04 11.04
N GLN A 130 3.54 -8.67 11.33
CA GLN A 130 3.67 -9.73 12.35
C GLN A 130 2.96 -9.40 13.68
N PRO A 131 3.06 -8.18 14.26
CA PRO A 131 2.40 -7.88 15.53
C PRO A 131 0.86 -7.91 15.49
N PHE A 132 0.27 -7.96 14.29
CA PHE A 132 -1.16 -7.89 14.05
C PHE A 132 -1.74 -9.19 13.47
N VAL A 133 -0.91 -10.20 13.17
CA VAL A 133 -1.33 -11.44 12.51
C VAL A 133 -2.48 -12.11 13.26
N GLU A 134 -2.38 -12.24 14.58
CA GLU A 134 -3.45 -12.84 15.39
C GLU A 134 -4.77 -12.06 15.28
N LEU A 135 -4.72 -10.72 15.25
CA LEU A 135 -5.94 -9.93 15.06
C LEU A 135 -6.51 -10.16 13.67
N ILE A 136 -5.68 -10.08 12.64
CA ILE A 136 -6.08 -10.27 11.24
C ILE A 136 -6.76 -11.64 11.04
N LEU A 137 -6.21 -12.71 11.63
CA LEU A 137 -6.77 -14.05 11.53
C LEU A 137 -8.13 -14.20 12.25
N ASN A 138 -8.39 -13.38 13.27
CA ASN A 138 -9.63 -13.39 14.04
C ASN A 138 -10.68 -12.36 13.56
N MET A 139 -10.37 -11.57 12.53
CA MET A 139 -11.32 -10.62 11.96
C MET A 139 -12.43 -11.34 11.19
N GLU A 140 -13.68 -10.94 11.40
CA GLU A 140 -14.80 -11.43 10.59
C GLU A 140 -14.70 -10.98 9.13
N ALA A 141 -14.25 -9.73 8.91
CA ALA A 141 -14.04 -9.18 7.59
C ALA A 141 -12.62 -9.50 7.09
N LYS A 142 -12.52 -10.06 5.88
CA LYS A 142 -11.23 -10.36 5.25
C LYS A 142 -10.49 -9.06 4.92
N LEU A 143 -9.25 -8.97 5.38
CA LEU A 143 -8.30 -7.93 5.01
C LEU A 143 -7.61 -8.31 3.68
N PHE A 144 -7.53 -7.38 2.74
CA PHE A 144 -6.71 -7.58 1.54
C PHE A 144 -5.23 -7.34 1.85
N LEU A 145 -4.38 -8.34 1.63
CA LEU A 145 -2.93 -8.22 1.76
C LEU A 145 -2.30 -8.51 0.40
N GLY A 146 -1.50 -7.57 -0.12
CA GLY A 146 -0.95 -7.70 -1.46
C GLY A 146 0.44 -7.10 -1.60
N VAL A 147 1.18 -7.64 -2.57
CA VAL A 147 2.42 -7.04 -3.06
C VAL A 147 2.17 -6.61 -4.50
N PHE A 148 2.46 -5.35 -4.80
CA PHE A 148 2.38 -4.80 -6.15
C PHE A 148 3.79 -4.52 -6.68
N ALA A 149 4.10 -5.07 -7.86
CA ALA A 149 5.35 -4.79 -8.56
C ALA A 149 5.07 -4.13 -9.91
N PHE A 150 5.77 -3.03 -10.20
CA PHE A 150 5.68 -2.35 -11.50
C PHE A 150 6.35 -3.12 -12.63
N GLU A 151 7.27 -4.03 -12.28
CA GLU A 151 8.01 -4.90 -13.19
C GLU A 151 8.21 -6.26 -12.51
N TYR A 152 8.05 -7.33 -13.27
CA TYR A 152 8.39 -8.68 -12.84
C TYR A 152 9.31 -9.34 -13.88
N GLU A 153 10.40 -9.94 -13.41
CA GLU A 153 11.33 -10.72 -14.22
C GLU A 153 11.43 -12.13 -13.63
N GLY A 154 10.73 -13.06 -14.30
CA GLY A 154 10.54 -14.44 -13.88
C GLY A 154 11.49 -15.42 -14.55
#